data_AF-A0A9D6ZH41-F1
#
_entry.id   AF-A0A9D6ZH41-F1
#
_cell.length_a   1.000
_cell.length_b   1.000
_cell.length_c   1.000
_cell.angle_alpha   90.00
_cell.angle_beta   90.00
_cell.angle_gamma   90.00
#
_symmetry.space_group_name_H-M   'P 1'
#
loop_
_entity.id
_entity.type
_entity.pdbx_description
1 polymer ?
#
loop_
_entity_poly.entity_id
_entity_poly.type
_entity_poly.pdbx_seq_one_letter_code
_entity_poly.pdbx_strand_id
1 'polypeptide(L)'
;MTMQSWLLLAAYLVVLLAAAKPLGLYMAKLMDAPRWPPLARVERGVFRLCGVRDEEMIWRHYALAVLIFSLVGLIVVYALQRLQAWLPLNPQQLANVTPDSSFNTAISFVTNTNWQGYGGETTLSYLTQMLGLAVQNFLSAATGIAVLFALIRGFARHSAQTIGNFWVDLYRVTAYLLLPLSFVFALVLVSQGVIQNFSAYQDIATLEPASHVTTLPMGPAASQIAIKQLGTNGGGYFNVNSAHPF
;
A
#
# COMPACT_ATOMS: atom_id res chain seq x y z
N MET A 1 -21.01 -9.84 27.31
CA MET A 1 -19.70 -9.19 27.04
C MET A 1 -19.03 -8.89 28.37
N THR A 2 -17.74 -9.17 28.51
CA THR A 2 -17.00 -8.94 29.77
C THR A 2 -16.61 -7.46 29.90
N MET A 3 -16.30 -7.00 31.12
CA MET A 3 -15.81 -5.63 31.37
C MET A 3 -14.56 -5.30 30.52
N GLN A 4 -13.69 -6.29 30.31
CA GLN A 4 -12.49 -6.16 29.48
C GLN A 4 -12.81 -5.78 28.02
N SER A 5 -13.85 -6.38 27.43
CA SER A 5 -14.28 -6.05 26.06
C SER A 5 -14.77 -4.61 25.95
N TRP A 6 -15.51 -4.12 26.96
CA TRP A 6 -15.99 -2.74 26.99
C TRP A 6 -14.84 -1.74 27.16
N LEU A 7 -13.87 -2.05 28.03
CA LEU A 7 -12.69 -1.22 28.21
C LEU A 7 -11.84 -1.15 26.93
N LEU A 8 -11.63 -2.28 26.26
CA LEU A 8 -10.92 -2.33 24.98
C LEU A 8 -11.63 -1.48 23.90
N LEU A 9 -12.95 -1.63 23.77
CA LEU A 9 -13.74 -0.85 22.81
C LEU A 9 -13.67 0.65 23.11
N ALA A 10 -13.84 1.04 24.38
CA ALA A 10 -13.77 2.44 24.79
C ALA A 10 -12.38 3.03 24.51
N ALA A 11 -11.31 2.32 24.89
CA ALA A 11 -9.95 2.74 24.63
C ALA A 11 -9.68 2.89 23.12
N TYR A 12 -10.10 1.92 22.31
CA TYR A 12 -9.98 1.96 20.85
C TYR A 12 -10.68 3.18 20.26
N LEU A 13 -11.96 3.42 20.63
CA LEU A 13 -12.74 4.54 20.10
C LEU A 13 -12.14 5.89 20.50
N VAL A 14 -11.66 6.03 21.74
CA VAL A 14 -11.01 7.27 22.20
C VAL A 14 -9.76 7.57 21.39
N VAL A 15 -8.87 6.59 21.21
CA VAL A 15 -7.64 6.77 20.44
C VAL A 15 -7.96 7.03 18.96
N LEU A 16 -8.91 6.29 18.39
CA LEU A 16 -9.35 6.46 17.01
C LEU A 16 -9.86 7.88 16.75
N LEU A 17 -10.79 8.37 17.58
CA LEU A 17 -11.38 9.71 17.40
C LEU A 17 -10.36 10.82 17.64
N ALA A 18 -9.45 10.63 18.61
CA ALA A 18 -8.36 11.57 18.88
C ALA A 18 -7.38 11.67 17.70
N ALA A 19 -7.11 10.57 17.00
CA ALA A 19 -6.24 10.54 15.82
C ALA A 19 -6.95 10.99 14.53
N ALA A 20 -8.23 10.62 14.36
CA ALA A 20 -8.99 10.88 13.14
C ALA A 20 -9.20 12.36 12.87
N LYS A 21 -9.51 13.17 13.89
CA LYS A 21 -9.76 14.62 13.74
C LYS A 21 -8.53 15.39 13.20
N PRO A 22 -7.33 15.33 13.82
CA PRO A 22 -6.17 16.04 13.30
C PRO A 22 -5.76 15.52 11.91
N LEU A 23 -5.85 14.22 11.67
CA LEU A 23 -5.54 13.63 10.36
C LEU A 23 -6.52 14.11 9.28
N GLY A 24 -7.82 14.13 9.57
CA GLY A 24 -8.83 14.64 8.64
C GLY A 24 -8.64 16.12 8.31
N LEU A 25 -8.31 16.96 9.30
CA LEU A 25 -7.97 18.38 9.07
C LEU A 25 -6.69 18.54 8.23
N TYR A 26 -5.70 17.68 8.45
CA TYR A 26 -4.49 17.64 7.64
C TYR A 26 -4.82 17.25 6.20
N MET A 27 -5.61 16.20 5.97
CA MET A 27 -6.03 15.75 4.64
C MET A 27 -6.83 16.82 3.90
N ALA A 28 -7.75 17.52 4.57
CA ALA A 28 -8.48 18.64 3.96
C ALA A 28 -7.52 19.75 3.49
N LYS A 29 -6.55 20.15 4.33
CA LYS A 29 -5.51 21.11 3.94
C LYS A 29 -4.60 20.58 2.83
N LEU A 30 -4.27 19.29 2.87
CA LEU A 30 -3.46 18.63 1.87
C LEU A 30 -4.10 18.77 0.48
N MET A 31 -5.41 18.60 0.39
CA MET A 31 -6.09 18.50 -0.90
C MET A 31 -6.50 19.85 -1.47
N ASP A 32 -6.69 20.88 -0.65
CA ASP A 32 -7.20 22.18 -1.10
C ASP A 32 -6.28 23.39 -0.82
N ALA A 33 -5.31 23.30 0.10
CA ALA A 33 -4.47 24.46 0.46
C ALA A 33 -3.26 24.64 -0.47
N PRO A 34 -2.87 25.91 -0.78
CA PRO A 34 -1.61 26.20 -1.43
C PRO A 34 -0.43 25.65 -0.64
N ARG A 35 0.55 25.10 -1.35
CA ARG A 35 1.72 24.50 -0.72
C ARG A 35 2.71 25.55 -0.27
N TRP A 36 3.42 25.26 0.82
CA TRP A 36 4.58 26.03 1.21
C TRP A 36 5.57 26.09 0.02
N PRO A 37 6.01 27.29 -0.43
CA PRO A 37 6.81 27.48 -1.65
C PRO A 37 7.93 26.47 -1.95
N PRO A 38 8.75 26.00 -0.98
CA PRO A 38 9.77 24.98 -1.25
C PRO A 38 9.15 23.66 -1.71
N LEU A 39 8.09 23.20 -1.03
CA LEU A 39 7.40 21.95 -1.38
C LEU A 39 6.70 22.08 -2.74
N ALA A 40 6.12 23.25 -3.02
CA ALA A 40 5.52 23.56 -4.32
C ALA A 40 6.55 23.54 -5.47
N ARG A 41 7.83 23.85 -5.21
CA ARG A 41 8.89 23.72 -6.23
C ARG A 41 9.22 22.26 -6.51
N VAL A 42 9.26 21.43 -5.45
CA VAL A 42 9.47 19.98 -5.59
C VAL A 42 8.33 19.34 -6.38
N GLU A 43 7.07 19.62 -6.00
CA GLU A 43 5.87 19.15 -6.74
C GLU A 43 5.97 19.52 -8.23
N ARG A 44 6.23 20.79 -8.55
CA ARG A 44 6.36 21.24 -9.94
C ARG A 44 7.50 20.57 -10.70
N GLY A 45 8.61 20.27 -10.03
CA GLY A 45 9.72 19.52 -10.62
C GLY A 45 9.29 18.10 -10.99
N VAL A 46 8.66 17.39 -10.06
CA VAL A 46 8.15 16.02 -10.28
C VAL A 46 7.09 16.03 -11.38
N PHE A 47 6.11 16.92 -11.31
CA PHE A 47 5.04 17.01 -12.31
C PHE A 47 5.60 17.31 -13.70
N ARG A 48 6.59 18.20 -13.81
CA ARG A 48 7.24 18.48 -15.09
C ARG A 48 7.96 17.25 -15.67
N LEU A 49 8.65 16.47 -14.82
CA LEU A 49 9.34 15.24 -15.25
C LEU A 49 8.34 14.16 -15.69
N CYS A 50 7.19 14.07 -15.03
CA CYS A 50 6.12 13.13 -15.37
C CYS A 50 5.19 13.64 -16.48
N GLY A 51 5.41 14.84 -17.01
CA GLY A 51 4.51 15.46 -18.00
C GLY A 51 3.13 15.85 -17.44
N VAL A 52 2.96 15.84 -16.13
CA VAL A 52 1.73 16.24 -15.45
C VAL A 52 1.61 17.76 -15.50
N ARG A 53 0.52 18.24 -16.08
CA ARG A 53 0.11 19.64 -16.00
C ARG A 53 -0.89 19.79 -14.87
N ASP A 54 -0.76 20.85 -14.09
CA ASP A 54 -1.67 21.19 -12.99
C ASP A 54 -2.97 21.82 -13.53
N GLU A 55 -3.56 21.17 -14.53
CA GLU A 55 -4.81 21.57 -15.17
C GLU A 55 -5.97 20.80 -14.51
N GLU A 56 -7.05 21.52 -14.20
CA GLU A 56 -8.24 20.94 -13.62
C GLU A 56 -8.99 20.04 -14.62
N MET A 57 -9.48 18.89 -14.16
CA MET A 57 -10.17 17.88 -14.96
C MET A 57 -11.68 17.92 -14.73
N ILE A 58 -12.45 17.76 -15.81
CA ILE A 58 -13.86 17.36 -15.70
C ILE A 58 -13.97 15.90 -15.26
N TRP A 59 -15.13 15.50 -14.74
CA TRP A 59 -15.34 14.16 -14.17
C TRP A 59 -14.99 13.01 -15.13
N ARG A 60 -15.27 13.16 -16.43
CA ARG A 60 -14.98 12.12 -17.45
C ARG A 60 -13.49 11.85 -17.58
N HIS A 61 -12.67 12.90 -17.61
CA HIS A 61 -11.22 12.78 -17.70
C HIS A 61 -10.63 12.22 -16.41
N TYR A 62 -11.15 12.64 -15.26
CA TYR A 62 -10.74 12.13 -13.95
C TYR A 62 -11.03 10.63 -13.84
N ALA A 63 -12.24 10.18 -14.18
CA ALA A 63 -12.62 8.78 -14.16
C ALA A 63 -11.80 7.94 -15.14
N LEU A 64 -11.56 8.45 -16.36
CA LEU A 64 -10.71 7.77 -17.33
C LEU A 64 -9.26 7.63 -16.83
N ALA A 65 -8.71 8.66 -16.18
CA ALA A 65 -7.38 8.62 -15.59
C ALA A 65 -7.27 7.54 -14.51
N VAL A 66 -8.26 7.43 -13.62
CA VAL A 66 -8.36 6.36 -12.61
C VAL A 66 -8.36 4.96 -13.26
N LEU A 67 -9.16 4.76 -14.30
CA LEU A 67 -9.29 3.46 -14.98
C LEU A 67 -8.00 3.07 -15.70
N ILE A 68 -7.39 4.00 -16.46
CA ILE A 68 -6.14 3.75 -17.18
C ILE A 68 -5.01 3.46 -16.18
N PHE A 69 -4.91 4.26 -15.11
CA PHE A 69 -3.90 4.07 -14.09
C PHE A 69 -4.00 2.70 -13.41
N SER A 70 -5.22 2.29 -13.07
CA SER A 70 -5.49 0.98 -12.48
C SER A 70 -5.16 -0.17 -13.45
N LEU A 71 -5.51 -0.01 -14.73
CA LEU A 71 -5.20 -1.01 -15.77
C LEU A 71 -3.68 -1.18 -15.96
N VAL A 72 -2.92 -0.08 -16.00
CA VAL A 72 -1.46 -0.15 -16.08
C VAL A 72 -0.89 -0.84 -14.85
N GLY A 73 -1.39 -0.50 -13.65
CA GLY A 73 -1.01 -1.16 -12.41
C GLY A 73 -1.22 -2.68 -12.44
N LEU A 74 -2.36 -3.12 -12.96
CA LEU A 74 -2.71 -4.53 -13.12
C LEU A 74 -1.70 -5.23 -14.05
N ILE A 75 -1.43 -4.65 -15.21
CA ILE A 75 -0.49 -5.23 -16.19
C ILE A 75 0.91 -5.36 -15.59
N VAL A 76 1.38 -4.34 -14.87
CA VAL A 76 2.71 -4.35 -14.24
C VAL A 76 2.81 -5.46 -13.19
N VAL A 77 1.83 -5.58 -12.30
CA VAL A 77 1.84 -6.60 -11.23
C VAL A 77 1.71 -8.01 -11.79
N TYR A 78 0.89 -8.17 -12.83
CA TYR A 78 0.79 -9.43 -13.56
C TYR A 78 2.14 -9.81 -14.19
N ALA A 79 2.79 -8.88 -14.88
CA ALA A 79 4.10 -9.10 -15.51
C ALA A 79 5.17 -9.44 -14.47
N LEU A 80 5.23 -8.73 -13.34
CA LEU A 80 6.20 -9.01 -12.26
C LEU A 80 6.10 -10.45 -11.76
N GLN A 81 4.88 -10.96 -11.52
CA GLN A 81 4.67 -12.34 -11.08
C GLN A 81 5.03 -13.37 -12.16
N ARG A 82 4.69 -13.08 -13.42
CA ARG A 82 4.95 -13.96 -14.57
C ARG A 82 6.41 -14.01 -14.98
N LEU A 83 7.20 -13.02 -14.58
CA LEU A 83 8.62 -12.91 -14.89
C LEU A 83 9.52 -13.08 -13.65
N GLN A 84 8.97 -13.34 -12.46
CA GLN A 84 9.72 -13.23 -11.20
C GLN A 84 10.95 -14.15 -11.11
N ALA A 85 10.94 -15.30 -11.79
CA ALA A 85 12.07 -16.22 -11.80
C ALA A 85 13.34 -15.61 -12.41
N TRP A 86 13.18 -14.60 -13.26
CA TRP A 86 14.28 -13.90 -13.92
C TRP A 86 14.62 -12.54 -13.29
N LEU A 87 13.86 -12.12 -12.27
CA LEU A 87 14.03 -10.84 -11.59
C LEU A 87 14.96 -10.99 -10.39
N PRO A 88 15.69 -9.92 -9.99
CA PRO A 88 16.56 -9.96 -8.82
C PRO A 88 15.74 -10.05 -7.52
N LEU A 89 16.44 -10.22 -6.39
CA LEU A 89 15.83 -10.40 -5.05
C LEU A 89 14.87 -11.60 -4.99
N ASN A 90 15.28 -12.71 -5.62
CA ASN A 90 14.63 -14.01 -5.52
C ASN A 90 15.61 -15.03 -4.89
N PRO A 91 15.95 -14.90 -3.58
CA PRO A 91 16.95 -15.74 -2.95
C PRO A 91 16.56 -17.23 -2.91
N GLN A 92 15.25 -17.52 -2.93
CA GLN A 92 14.70 -18.87 -2.91
C GLN A 92 14.50 -19.46 -4.32
N GLN A 93 14.87 -18.73 -5.39
CA GLN A 93 14.72 -19.17 -6.78
C GLN A 93 13.29 -19.64 -7.10
N LEU A 94 12.29 -18.92 -6.58
CA LEU A 94 10.88 -19.25 -6.79
C LEU A 94 10.52 -19.13 -8.27
N ALA A 95 9.77 -20.11 -8.76
CA ALA A 95 9.31 -20.15 -10.15
C ALA A 95 8.29 -19.04 -10.45
N ASN A 96 8.01 -18.83 -11.74
CA ASN A 96 6.97 -17.90 -12.17
C ASN A 96 5.59 -18.37 -11.69
N VAL A 97 4.84 -17.48 -11.02
CA VAL A 97 3.49 -17.76 -10.51
C VAL A 97 2.56 -18.05 -11.67
N THR A 98 1.69 -19.07 -11.60
CA THR A 98 0.79 -19.47 -12.70
C THR A 98 -0.09 -18.31 -13.23
N PRO A 99 -0.53 -18.34 -14.51
CA PRO A 99 -1.28 -17.22 -15.11
C PRO A 99 -2.56 -16.85 -14.37
N ASP A 100 -3.33 -17.85 -13.93
CA ASP A 100 -4.57 -17.72 -13.19
C ASP A 100 -4.35 -17.03 -11.82
N SER A 101 -3.37 -17.52 -11.05
CA SER A 101 -3.02 -16.93 -9.75
C SER A 101 -2.43 -15.52 -9.90
N SER A 102 -1.58 -15.31 -10.91
CA SER A 102 -1.00 -13.99 -11.21
C SER A 102 -2.09 -12.97 -11.55
N PHE A 103 -3.07 -13.37 -12.36
CA PHE A 103 -4.18 -12.51 -12.78
C PHE A 103 -5.10 -12.17 -11.60
N ASN A 104 -5.46 -13.17 -10.81
CA ASN A 104 -6.27 -12.97 -9.60
C ASN A 104 -5.56 -12.02 -8.61
N THR A 105 -4.28 -12.26 -8.33
CA THR A 105 -3.47 -11.44 -7.42
C THR A 105 -3.33 -10.01 -7.94
N ALA A 106 -3.06 -9.83 -9.23
CA ALA A 106 -2.92 -8.50 -9.83
C ALA A 106 -4.22 -7.69 -9.72
N ILE A 107 -5.37 -8.28 -10.08
CA ILE A 107 -6.68 -7.64 -9.90
C ILE A 107 -6.87 -7.29 -8.43
N SER A 108 -6.65 -8.25 -7.54
CA SER A 108 -6.99 -8.07 -6.13
C SER A 108 -6.24 -6.93 -5.45
N PHE A 109 -4.96 -6.74 -5.78
CA PHE A 109 -4.17 -5.65 -5.22
C PHE A 109 -4.52 -4.30 -5.87
N VAL A 110 -4.80 -4.26 -7.17
CA VAL A 110 -5.27 -3.02 -7.83
C VAL A 110 -6.65 -2.60 -7.31
N THR A 111 -7.53 -3.54 -6.99
CA THR A 111 -8.88 -3.26 -6.45
C THR A 111 -8.90 -3.03 -4.93
N ASN A 112 -7.73 -2.89 -4.29
CA ASN A 112 -7.61 -2.70 -2.83
C ASN A 112 -8.32 -3.81 -2.02
N THR A 113 -8.37 -5.03 -2.55
CA THR A 113 -9.03 -6.19 -1.93
C THR A 113 -8.04 -7.14 -1.28
N ASN A 114 -6.91 -7.34 -1.96
CA ASN A 114 -5.77 -8.15 -1.54
C ASN A 114 -6.11 -9.56 -1.04
N TRP A 115 -7.08 -10.18 -1.71
CA TRP A 115 -7.32 -11.61 -1.69
C TRP A 115 -6.03 -12.37 -2.00
N GLN A 116 -5.79 -13.45 -1.26
CA GLN A 116 -4.62 -14.30 -1.38
C GLN A 116 -5.08 -15.76 -1.50
N GLY A 117 -4.91 -16.33 -2.69
CA GLY A 117 -5.05 -17.77 -2.94
C GLY A 117 -3.70 -18.51 -2.91
N TYR A 118 -2.68 -17.91 -2.27
CA TYR A 118 -1.30 -18.37 -2.29
C TYR A 118 -0.63 -18.13 -0.93
N GLY A 119 0.44 -18.88 -0.64
CA GLY A 119 1.32 -18.59 0.48
C GLY A 119 2.40 -17.60 0.07
N GLY A 120 2.47 -16.43 0.69
CA GLY A 120 3.40 -15.37 0.29
C GLY A 120 4.86 -15.81 0.32
N GLU A 121 5.23 -16.56 1.36
CA GLU A 121 6.57 -17.10 1.60
C GLU A 121 6.96 -18.27 0.68
N THR A 122 6.02 -18.94 0.03
CA THR A 122 6.31 -20.06 -0.87
C THR A 122 6.08 -19.71 -2.33
N THR A 123 5.37 -18.63 -2.63
CA THR A 123 4.91 -18.29 -3.97
C THR A 123 5.58 -17.04 -4.54
N LEU A 124 5.89 -16.04 -3.71
CA LEU A 124 6.33 -14.72 -4.19
C LEU A 124 7.77 -14.39 -3.79
N SER A 125 8.55 -13.93 -4.76
CA SER A 125 9.88 -13.36 -4.53
C SER A 125 9.81 -12.03 -3.78
N TYR A 126 10.91 -11.61 -3.16
CA TYR A 126 10.95 -10.34 -2.41
C TYR A 126 10.71 -9.15 -3.34
N LEU A 127 11.21 -9.20 -4.58
CA LEU A 127 10.96 -8.12 -5.54
C LEU A 127 9.49 -8.03 -5.92
N THR A 128 8.82 -9.16 -6.16
CA THR A 128 7.38 -9.17 -6.48
C THR A 128 6.56 -8.60 -5.33
N GLN A 129 6.88 -8.98 -4.09
CA GLN A 129 6.24 -8.43 -2.90
C GLN A 129 6.50 -6.92 -2.75
N MET A 130 7.74 -6.48 -2.91
CA MET A 130 8.14 -5.08 -2.71
C MET A 130 7.69 -4.14 -3.84
N LEU A 131 8.01 -4.45 -5.10
CA LEU A 131 7.72 -3.59 -6.24
C LEU A 131 6.34 -3.80 -6.85
N GLY A 132 5.75 -4.98 -6.67
CA GLY A 132 4.40 -5.27 -7.12
C GLY A 132 3.38 -4.95 -6.03
N LEU A 133 3.37 -5.78 -4.99
CA LEU A 133 2.30 -5.78 -3.99
C LEU A 133 2.33 -4.54 -3.10
N ALA A 134 3.48 -4.20 -2.51
CA ALA A 134 3.58 -3.04 -1.62
C ALA A 134 3.32 -1.73 -2.37
N VAL A 135 3.78 -1.59 -3.62
CA VAL A 135 3.46 -0.44 -4.46
C VAL A 135 1.96 -0.33 -4.70
N GLN A 136 1.29 -1.43 -5.07
CA GLN A 136 -0.17 -1.40 -5.21
C GLN A 136 -0.88 -1.05 -3.91
N ASN A 137 -0.36 -1.48 -2.76
CA ASN A 137 -0.97 -1.12 -1.48
C ASN A 137 -1.02 0.40 -1.24
N PHE A 138 -0.04 1.14 -1.77
CA PHE A 138 -0.07 2.61 -1.77
C PHE A 138 -1.05 3.14 -2.82
N LEU A 139 -0.92 2.66 -4.05
CA LEU A 139 -1.60 3.24 -5.21
C LEU A 139 -3.11 2.98 -5.22
N SER A 140 -3.55 1.80 -4.80
CA SER A 140 -4.98 1.43 -4.71
C SER A 140 -5.67 2.27 -3.61
N ALA A 141 -5.05 2.38 -2.44
CA ALA A 141 -5.52 3.22 -1.34
C ALA A 141 -5.53 4.71 -1.71
N ALA A 142 -4.46 5.20 -2.34
CA ALA A 142 -4.39 6.58 -2.81
C ALA A 142 -5.45 6.90 -3.87
N THR A 143 -5.73 5.96 -4.77
CA THR A 143 -6.79 6.08 -5.77
C THR A 143 -8.17 6.19 -5.11
N GLY A 144 -8.47 5.35 -4.11
CA GLY A 144 -9.73 5.43 -3.35
C GLY A 144 -9.90 6.78 -2.63
N ILE A 145 -8.84 7.25 -1.96
CA ILE A 145 -8.84 8.56 -1.30
C ILE A 145 -9.02 9.69 -2.33
N ALA A 146 -8.32 9.64 -3.47
CA ALA A 146 -8.44 10.64 -4.53
C ALA A 146 -9.87 10.71 -5.11
N VAL A 147 -10.53 9.57 -5.31
CA VAL A 147 -11.93 9.53 -5.75
C VAL A 147 -12.87 10.11 -4.69
N LEU A 148 -12.64 9.82 -3.40
CA LEU A 148 -13.41 10.42 -2.31
C LEU A 148 -13.25 11.95 -2.28
N PHE A 149 -12.05 12.48 -2.49
CA PHE A 149 -11.83 13.93 -2.54
C PHE A 149 -12.46 14.57 -3.78
N ALA A 150 -12.44 13.89 -4.92
CA ALA A 150 -13.16 14.36 -6.11
C ALA A 150 -14.68 14.45 -5.84
N LEU A 151 -15.25 13.49 -5.11
CA LEU A 151 -16.64 13.52 -4.67
C LEU A 151 -16.92 14.67 -3.67
N ILE A 152 -16.06 14.86 -2.67
CA ILE A 152 -16.16 15.96 -1.70
C ILE A 152 -16.15 17.31 -2.43
N ARG A 153 -15.24 17.50 -3.40
CA ARG A 153 -15.18 18.73 -4.21
C ARG A 153 -16.45 18.91 -5.04
N GLY A 154 -17.04 17.83 -5.56
CA GLY A 154 -18.32 17.86 -6.26
C GLY A 154 -19.49 18.37 -5.41
N PHE A 155 -19.46 18.12 -4.09
CA PHE A 155 -20.45 18.68 -3.16
C PHE A 155 -20.11 20.09 -2.69
N ALA A 156 -18.82 20.39 -2.47
CA ALA A 156 -18.38 21.64 -1.87
C ALA A 156 -18.27 22.81 -2.86
N ARG A 157 -17.95 22.54 -4.13
CA ARG A 157 -17.78 23.60 -5.15
C ARG A 157 -19.12 23.91 -5.83
N HIS A 158 -19.53 25.17 -5.80
CA HIS A 158 -20.76 25.62 -6.47
C HIS A 158 -20.52 25.98 -7.93
N SER A 159 -21.34 25.45 -8.85
CA SER A 159 -21.29 25.72 -10.30
C SER A 159 -19.94 25.47 -10.99
N ALA A 160 -19.04 24.70 -10.37
CA ALA A 160 -17.77 24.31 -10.97
C ALA A 160 -17.98 23.19 -11.99
N GLN A 161 -17.24 23.24 -13.11
CA GLN A 161 -17.26 22.21 -14.15
C GLN A 161 -16.18 21.13 -13.92
N THR A 162 -15.28 21.33 -12.95
CA THR A 162 -14.09 20.51 -12.70
C THR A 162 -13.97 20.08 -11.24
N ILE A 163 -13.27 18.96 -11.02
CA ILE A 163 -13.19 18.27 -9.71
C ILE A 163 -11.74 18.06 -9.21
N GLY A 164 -10.79 18.85 -9.69
CA GLY A 164 -9.37 18.72 -9.37
C GLY A 164 -8.60 17.97 -10.47
N ASN A 165 -7.45 17.40 -10.11
CA ASN A 165 -6.57 16.69 -11.02
C ASN A 165 -6.12 15.37 -10.38
N PHE A 166 -6.48 14.25 -11.01
CA PHE A 166 -6.23 12.91 -10.47
C PHE A 166 -4.74 12.67 -10.18
N TRP A 167 -3.84 13.10 -11.06
CA TRP A 167 -2.40 12.87 -10.89
C TRP A 167 -1.82 13.63 -9.70
N VAL A 168 -2.30 14.86 -9.49
CA VAL A 168 -1.91 15.70 -8.35
C VAL A 168 -2.45 15.11 -7.05
N ASP A 169 -3.70 14.67 -7.05
CA ASP A 169 -4.34 14.05 -5.89
C ASP A 169 -3.65 12.73 -5.51
N LEU A 170 -3.42 11.86 -6.48
CA LEU A 170 -2.70 10.60 -6.31
C LEU A 170 -1.29 10.82 -5.74
N TYR A 171 -0.53 11.77 -6.31
CA TYR A 171 0.81 12.09 -5.83
C TYR A 171 0.78 12.60 -4.39
N ARG A 172 -0.10 13.57 -4.09
CA ARG A 172 -0.17 14.18 -2.76
C ARG A 172 -0.56 13.19 -1.69
N VAL A 173 -1.55 12.35 -1.95
CA VAL A 173 -1.97 11.29 -1.03
C VAL A 173 -0.83 10.29 -0.82
N THR A 174 -0.16 9.86 -1.89
CA THR A 174 0.93 8.89 -1.76
C THR A 174 2.13 9.48 -1.01
N ALA A 175 2.66 10.62 -1.47
CA ALA A 175 3.91 11.19 -1.00
C ALA A 175 3.81 11.88 0.37
N TYR A 176 2.66 12.51 0.69
CA TYR A 176 2.54 13.35 1.88
C TYR A 176 1.56 12.81 2.93
N LEU A 177 0.78 11.78 2.62
CA LEU A 177 -0.10 11.12 3.58
C LEU A 177 0.37 9.70 3.86
N LEU A 178 0.28 8.81 2.87
CA LEU A 178 0.50 7.39 3.08
C LEU A 178 1.96 7.04 3.35
N LEU A 179 2.90 7.56 2.55
CA LEU A 179 4.32 7.27 2.68
C LEU A 179 4.91 7.67 4.05
N PRO A 180 4.76 8.92 4.54
CA PRO A 180 5.35 9.29 5.83
C PRO A 180 4.72 8.52 7.00
N LEU A 181 3.40 8.31 6.99
CA LEU A 181 2.72 7.53 8.03
C LEU A 181 3.16 6.06 8.01
N SER A 182 3.24 5.46 6.83
CA SER A 182 3.68 4.06 6.67
C SER A 182 5.14 3.89 7.05
N PHE A 183 5.99 4.88 6.76
CA PHE A 183 7.40 4.84 7.15
C PHE A 183 7.56 4.83 8.68
N VAL A 184 6.90 5.77 9.37
CA VAL A 184 6.92 5.82 10.85
C VAL A 184 6.34 4.54 11.44
N PHE A 185 5.22 4.06 10.89
CA PHE A 185 4.59 2.84 11.40
C PHE A 185 5.46 1.59 11.15
N ALA A 186 6.12 1.49 10.01
CA ALA A 186 7.07 0.40 9.73
C ALA A 186 8.23 0.39 10.75
N LEU A 187 8.77 1.55 11.13
CA LEU A 187 9.80 1.63 12.16
C LEU A 187 9.30 1.15 13.54
N VAL A 188 8.06 1.51 13.89
CA VAL A 188 7.42 1.00 15.11
C VAL A 188 7.29 -0.52 15.04
N LEU A 189 6.80 -1.06 13.93
CA LEU A 189 6.67 -2.52 13.73
C LEU A 189 8.03 -3.23 13.87
N VAL A 190 9.08 -2.72 13.22
CA VAL A 190 10.44 -3.26 13.35
C VAL A 190 10.92 -3.24 14.80
N SER A 191 10.64 -2.16 15.54
CA SER A 191 11.00 -2.07 16.96
C SER A 191 10.29 -3.11 17.85
N GLN A 192 9.11 -3.59 17.41
CA GLN A 192 8.32 -4.60 18.12
C GLN A 192 8.59 -6.04 17.62
N GLY A 193 9.54 -6.23 16.69
CA GLY A 193 9.99 -7.55 16.25
C GLY A 193 9.56 -7.97 14.84
N VAL A 194 8.85 -7.12 14.10
CA VAL A 194 8.46 -7.38 12.70
C VAL A 194 9.69 -7.34 11.79
N ILE A 195 9.84 -8.30 10.90
CA ILE A 195 11.05 -8.42 10.07
C ILE A 195 11.09 -7.37 8.94
N GLN A 196 12.29 -6.87 8.65
CA GLN A 196 12.55 -5.98 7.51
C GLN A 196 13.98 -6.15 7.02
N ASN A 197 14.24 -7.15 6.17
CA ASN A 197 15.57 -7.40 5.61
C ASN A 197 15.49 -8.06 4.21
N PHE A 198 16.65 -8.37 3.63
CA PHE A 198 16.75 -9.10 2.35
C PHE A 198 17.59 -10.37 2.48
N SER A 199 17.70 -10.95 3.69
CA SER A 199 18.43 -12.21 3.85
C SER A 199 17.71 -13.34 3.14
N ALA A 200 18.45 -14.36 2.70
CA ALA A 200 17.85 -15.63 2.35
C ALA A 200 17.09 -16.23 3.55
N TYR A 201 16.28 -17.26 3.29
CA TYR A 201 15.59 -17.98 4.35
C TYR A 201 16.62 -18.62 5.29
N GLN A 202 16.31 -18.63 6.58
CA GLN A 202 17.23 -19.08 7.61
C GLN A 202 16.81 -20.44 8.12
N ASP A 203 17.73 -21.40 8.02
CA ASP A 203 17.55 -22.73 8.57
C ASP A 203 17.97 -22.73 10.04
N ILE A 204 17.00 -23.01 10.92
CA ILE A 204 17.23 -23.05 12.37
C ILE A 204 17.18 -24.48 12.88
N ALA A 205 18.24 -24.87 13.60
CA ALA A 205 18.27 -26.08 14.40
C ALA A 205 17.44 -25.86 15.68
N THR A 206 16.40 -26.67 15.86
CA THR A 206 15.53 -26.60 17.05
C THR A 206 16.19 -27.28 18.26
N LEU A 207 15.67 -27.01 19.46
CA LEU A 207 16.19 -27.58 20.72
C LEU A 207 15.95 -29.09 20.85
N GLU A 208 15.03 -29.64 20.06
CA GLU A 208 14.76 -31.08 20.05
C GLU A 208 15.90 -31.84 19.33
N PRO A 209 16.43 -32.94 19.90
CA PRO A 209 17.53 -33.66 19.28
C PRO A 209 17.13 -34.34 17.96
N ALA A 210 17.71 -33.85 16.86
CA ALA A 210 17.87 -34.47 15.54
C ALA A 210 16.60 -34.83 14.73
N SER A 211 16.17 -33.91 13.85
CA SER A 211 15.89 -34.15 12.40
C SER A 211 15.06 -33.03 11.74
N HIS A 212 14.43 -32.15 12.53
CA HIS A 212 13.66 -31.03 11.99
C HIS A 212 14.49 -29.75 11.93
N VAL A 213 15.02 -29.45 10.74
CA VAL A 213 15.44 -28.10 10.38
C VAL A 213 14.18 -27.30 10.05
N THR A 214 13.95 -26.21 10.77
CA THR A 214 12.84 -25.29 10.45
C THR A 214 13.38 -24.14 9.63
N THR A 215 12.87 -23.98 8.42
CA THR A 215 13.20 -22.85 7.55
C THR A 215 12.32 -21.66 7.90
N LEU A 216 12.92 -20.56 8.34
CA LEU A 216 12.23 -19.31 8.61
C LEU A 216 12.17 -18.42 7.35
N PRO A 217 10.95 -18.01 6.94
CA PRO A 217 10.82 -17.09 5.83
C PRO A 217 11.23 -15.68 6.24
N MET A 218 12.10 -15.05 5.43
CA MET A 218 12.64 -13.72 5.66
C MET A 218 12.06 -12.71 4.65
N GLY A 219 12.50 -11.44 4.71
CA GLY A 219 12.15 -10.42 3.72
C GLY A 219 11.68 -9.08 4.28
N PRO A 220 11.31 -8.13 3.41
CA PRO A 220 10.93 -6.75 3.77
C PRO A 220 9.45 -6.63 4.24
N ALA A 221 9.06 -7.41 5.25
CA ALA A 221 7.66 -7.51 5.67
C ALA A 221 7.10 -6.22 6.31
N ALA A 222 7.85 -5.57 7.22
CA ALA A 222 7.36 -4.42 7.98
C ALA A 222 6.85 -3.28 7.10
N SER A 223 7.57 -2.97 6.02
CA SER A 223 7.18 -1.93 5.06
C SER A 223 5.84 -2.23 4.38
N GLN A 224 5.58 -3.48 4.03
CA GLN A 224 4.33 -3.90 3.40
C GLN A 224 3.19 -3.98 4.43
N ILE A 225 3.48 -4.44 5.65
CA ILE A 225 2.51 -4.51 6.75
C ILE A 225 2.05 -3.12 7.16
N ALA A 226 2.95 -2.12 7.20
CA ALA A 226 2.57 -0.76 7.57
C ALA A 226 1.52 -0.19 6.61
N ILE A 227 1.78 -0.24 5.29
CA ILE A 227 0.83 0.27 4.29
C ILE A 227 -0.42 -0.61 4.17
N LYS A 228 -0.34 -1.93 4.38
CA LYS A 228 -1.55 -2.78 4.29
C LYS A 228 -2.59 -2.39 5.33
N GLN A 229 -2.15 -2.02 6.54
CA GLN A 229 -3.03 -1.58 7.63
C GLN A 229 -3.56 -0.17 7.39
N LEU A 230 -2.68 0.78 7.06
CA LEU A 230 -3.06 2.18 6.85
C LEU A 230 -3.96 2.40 5.63
N GLY A 231 -3.67 1.70 4.52
CA GLY A 231 -4.45 1.79 3.28
C GLY A 231 -5.65 0.85 3.22
N THR A 232 -5.95 0.15 4.34
CA THR A 232 -7.03 -0.85 4.44
C THR A 232 -7.01 -1.90 3.33
N ASN A 233 -5.81 -2.31 2.93
CA ASN A 233 -5.60 -3.26 1.84
C ASN A 233 -5.81 -4.70 2.30
N GLY A 234 -5.24 -5.06 3.46
CA GLY A 234 -5.34 -6.41 4.03
C GLY A 234 -4.39 -7.47 3.44
N GLY A 235 -3.54 -7.15 2.46
CA GLY A 235 -2.59 -8.10 1.85
C GLY A 235 -1.43 -8.52 2.75
N GLY A 236 -1.32 -9.79 3.10
CA GLY A 236 -0.26 -10.33 3.96
C GLY A 236 1.07 -10.49 3.21
N TYR A 237 2.19 -10.39 3.93
CA TYR A 237 3.50 -10.79 3.41
C TYR A 237 3.66 -12.32 3.48
N PHE A 238 3.10 -12.92 4.54
CA PHE A 238 3.02 -14.35 4.79
C PHE A 238 1.57 -14.83 4.64
N ASN A 239 1.40 -16.14 4.44
CA ASN A 239 0.09 -16.79 4.35
C ASN A 239 -0.78 -16.51 5.59
N VAL A 240 -0.18 -16.62 6.78
CA VAL A 240 -0.86 -16.35 8.07
C VAL A 240 -0.91 -14.84 8.40
N ASN A 241 -0.98 -14.00 7.39
CA ASN A 241 -1.25 -12.55 7.41
C ASN A 241 -0.90 -11.77 8.69
N SER A 242 -1.88 -11.46 9.55
CA SER A 242 -1.70 -10.62 10.75
C SER A 242 -1.69 -11.43 12.04
N ALA A 243 -1.74 -12.77 11.93
CA ALA A 243 -1.52 -13.69 13.03
C ALA A 243 -0.10 -14.31 12.98
N HIS A 244 0.63 -14.05 11.90
CA HIS A 244 2.04 -14.40 11.80
C HIS A 244 2.84 -13.61 12.85
N PRO A 245 3.78 -14.24 13.59
CA PRO A 245 4.54 -13.56 14.65
C PRO A 245 5.48 -12.46 14.13
N PHE A 246 5.94 -12.59 12.89
CA PHE A 246 6.66 -11.54 12.15
C PHE A 246 5.73 -10.50 11.57
#